data_AF-A0A538KGD4-F1
#
_entry.id   AF-A0A538KGD4-F1
#
_cell.length_a   1.000
_cell.length_b   1.000
_cell.length_c   1.000
_cell.angle_alpha   90.00
_cell.angle_beta   90.00
_cell.angle_gamma   90.00
#
_symmetry.space_group_name_H-M   'P 1'
#
loop_
_entity.id
_entity.type
_entity.pdbx_description
1 polymer ?
#
loop_
_entity_poly.entity_id
_entity_poly.type
_entity_poly.pdbx_seq_one_letter_code
_entity_poly.pdbx_strand_id
1 'polypeptide(L)' 'MMERLVKIASPLGLYAEEFDVETGRHLGNFPQAFSHLAAVEAAARIVLADRLAEITG' A
#
# COMPACT_ATOMS: atom_id res chain seq x y z
N MET A 1 -0.99 -8.73 4.03
CA MET A 1 0.00 -7.65 3.82
C MET A 1 -0.67 -6.33 3.45
N MET A 2 -1.52 -6.29 2.41
CA MET A 2 -2.20 -5.06 1.97
C MET A 2 -3.01 -4.37 3.08
N GLU A 3 -3.74 -5.13 3.89
CA GLU A 3 -4.50 -4.56 5.03
C GLU A 3 -3.63 -3.80 6.04
N ARG A 4 -2.39 -4.24 6.25
CA ARG A 4 -1.44 -3.55 7.14
C ARG A 4 -0.96 -2.27 6.50
N LEU A 5 -0.71 -2.28 5.18
CA LEU A 5 -0.31 -1.08 4.43
C LEU A 5 -1.39 0.00 4.54
N VAL A 6 -2.66 -0.35 4.32
CA VAL A 6 -3.79 0.59 4.45
C VAL A 6 -3.88 1.19 5.85
N LYS A 7 -3.59 0.42 6.89
CA LYS A 7 -3.66 0.89 8.29
C LYS A 7 -2.54 1.88 8.67
N ILE A 8 -1.41 1.87 7.97
CA ILE A 8 -0.28 2.75 8.29
C ILE A 8 -0.25 4.02 7.44
N ALA A 9 -1.26 4.24 6.58
CA ALA A 9 -1.36 5.49 5.84
C ALA A 9 -1.53 6.66 6.82
N SER A 10 -0.95 7.81 6.47
CA SER A 10 -1.21 9.06 7.20
C SER A 10 -2.70 9.44 7.18
N PRO A 11 -3.16 10.41 8.00
CA PRO A 11 -4.56 10.85 7.99
C PRO A 11 -5.07 11.34 6.63
N LEU A 12 -4.18 11.76 5.73
CA LEU A 12 -4.50 12.18 4.35
C LEU A 12 -4.38 11.03 3.33
N GLY A 13 -4.14 9.80 3.78
CA GLY A 13 -3.96 8.63 2.92
C GLY A 13 -2.58 8.55 2.25
N LEU A 14 -1.60 9.32 2.74
CA LEU A 14 -0.27 9.41 2.13
C LEU A 14 0.75 8.47 2.77
N TYR A 15 1.69 7.98 1.97
CA TYR A 15 2.82 7.13 2.37
C TYR A 15 4.17 7.83 2.24
N ALA A 16 5.09 7.44 3.11
CA ALA A 16 6.50 7.83 3.03
C ALA A 16 7.32 6.78 2.29
N GLU A 17 8.60 7.07 2.14
CA GLU A 17 9.61 6.12 1.67
C GLU A 17 9.74 4.91 2.60
N GLU A 18 9.79 5.18 3.91
CA GLU A 18 9.96 4.15 4.93
C GLU A 18 8.92 4.31 6.06
N PHE A 19 8.64 3.20 6.74
CA PHE A 19 7.79 3.19 7.93
C PHE A 19 8.49 2.46 9.06
N ASP A 20 8.79 3.18 10.13
CA ASP A 20 9.33 2.63 11.36
C ASP A 20 8.21 1.97 12.16
N VAL A 21 8.33 0.65 12.34
CA VAL A 21 7.35 -0.17 13.04
C VAL A 21 7.44 -0.08 14.56
N GLU A 22 8.58 0.34 15.10
CA GLU A 22 8.78 0.48 16.54
C GLU A 22 8.12 1.76 17.05
N THR A 23 8.31 2.86 16.31
CA THR A 23 7.78 4.17 16.70
C THR A 23 6.46 4.53 15.99
N GLY A 24 6.07 3.79 14.95
CA GLY A 24 4.89 4.06 14.14
C GLY A 24 5.03 5.30 13.25
N ARG A 25 6.27 5.68 12.90
CA ARG A 25 6.55 6.93 12.18
C ARG A 25 6.86 6.68 10.71
N HIS A 26 6.37 7.58 9.88
CA HIS A 26 6.85 7.76 8.52
C HIS A 26 8.25 8.37 8.52
N LEU A 27 9.16 7.77 7.76
CA LEU A 27 10.55 8.20 7.63
C LEU A 27 10.92 8.47 6.16
N GLY A 28 11.95 9.30 5.96
CA GLY A 28 12.42 9.69 4.64
C GLY A 28 11.49 10.66 3.93
N ASN A 29 11.45 10.58 2.60
CA ASN A 29 10.61 11.47 1.80
C ASN A 29 9.12 11.24 2.10
N PHE A 30 8.37 12.33 2.25
CA PHE A 30 6.94 12.28 2.48
C PHE A 30 6.24 13.49 1.85
N PRO A 31 5.20 13.29 1.01
CA PRO A 31 4.77 12.01 0.45
C PRO A 31 5.76 11.49 -0.61
N GLN A 32 5.97 10.18 -0.67
CA GLN A 32 6.91 9.58 -1.63
C GLN A 32 6.16 8.88 -2.77
N ALA A 33 6.46 9.24 -4.02
CA ALA A 33 5.66 8.82 -5.18
C ALA A 33 5.70 7.30 -5.46
N PHE A 34 6.86 6.65 -5.35
CA PHE A 34 6.99 5.23 -5.68
C PHE A 34 6.26 4.28 -4.73
N SER A 35 6.11 4.63 -3.45
CA SER A 35 5.37 3.93 -2.42
C SER A 35 3.89 3.97 -2.73
N HIS A 36 3.39 5.12 -3.20
CA HIS A 36 2.01 5.21 -3.69
C HIS A 36 1.82 4.39 -4.96
N LEU A 37 2.75 4.47 -5.93
CA LEU A 37 2.70 3.69 -7.16
C LEU A 37 2.68 2.18 -6.86
N ALA A 38 3.57 1.72 -5.99
CA ALA A 38 3.65 0.32 -5.56
C ALA A 38 2.36 -0.11 -4.82
N ALA A 39 1.78 0.75 -3.98
CA ALA A 39 0.52 0.47 -3.30
C ALA A 39 -0.64 0.29 -4.29
N VAL A 40 -0.73 1.17 -5.30
CA VAL A 40 -1.74 1.09 -6.38
C VAL A 40 -1.53 -0.18 -7.22
N GLU A 41 -0.30 -0.48 -7.61
CA GLU A 41 0.01 -1.67 -8.40
C GLU A 41 -0.32 -2.95 -7.63
N ALA A 42 0.05 -3.03 -6.35
CA ALA A 42 -0.29 -4.16 -5.50
C ALA A 42 -1.80 -4.36 -5.38
N ALA A 43 -2.55 -3.28 -5.16
CA ALA A 43 -4.02 -3.33 -5.11
C ALA A 43 -4.62 -3.82 -6.44
N ALA A 44 -4.15 -3.30 -7.57
CA ALA A 44 -4.62 -3.71 -8.89
C ALA A 44 -4.36 -5.20 -9.16
N ARG A 45 -3.19 -5.73 -8.76
CA ARG A 45 -2.84 -7.14 -8.91
C ARG A 45 -3.72 -8.07 -8.05
N ILE A 46 -4.07 -7.65 -6.84
CA ILE A 46 -4.99 -8.39 -5.97
C ILE A 46 -6.37 -8.46 -6.63
N VAL A 47 -6.91 -7.31 -7.04
CA VAL A 47 -8.22 -7.26 -7.70
C VAL A 47 -8.24 -8.11 -8.96
N LEU A 48 -7.21 -8.03 -9.80
CA LEU A 48 -7.13 -8.84 -11.01
C LEU A 48 -7.10 -10.33 -10.70
N ALA A 49 -6.33 -10.75 -9.69
CA ALA A 49 -6.27 -12.15 -9.29
C ALA A 49 -7.63 -12.66 -8.82
N ASP A 50 -8.36 -11.88 -8.01
CA ASP A 50 -9.70 -12.22 -7.56
C ASP A 50 -10.68 -12.37 -8.74
N ARG A 51 -10.64 -11.42 -9.69
CA ARG A 51 -11.49 -11.48 -10.90
C ARG A 51 -11.18 -12.67 -11.80
N LEU A 52 -9.91 -13.02 -11.95
CA LEU A 52 -9.52 -14.19 -12.73
C LEU A 52 -10.04 -15.47 -12.08
N ALA A 53 -9.94 -15.59 -10.75
CA ALA A 53 -10.49 -16.72 -10.02
C ALA A 53 -12.01 -16.85 -10.20
N GLU A 54 -12.75 -15.73 -10.20
CA GLU A 54 -14.20 -15.71 -10.48
C GLU A 54 -14.56 -16.20 -11.89
N ILE A 55 -13.72 -15.95 -12.89
CA ILE A 55 -13.98 -16.32 -14.29
C ILE A 55 -13.55 -17.76 -14.59
N THR A 56 -12.51 -18.26 -13.91
CA THR A 56 -11.93 -19.58 -14.18
C THR A 56 -12.45 -20.70 -13.27
N GLY A 57 -13.20 -20.36 -12.22
CA GLY A 57 -13.88 -21.31 -11.32
C GLY A 57 -15.30 -21.61 -11.75
#